data_AF-A0A3A5VSW4-F1
#
_entry.id   AF-A0A3A5VSW4-F1
#
_cell.length_a   1.000
_cell.length_b   1.000
_cell.length_c   1.000
_cell.angle_alpha   90.00
_cell.angle_beta   90.00
_cell.angle_gamma   90.00
#
_symmetry.space_group_name_H-M   'P 1'
#
loop_
_entity.id
_entity.type
_entity.pdbx_description
1 polymer ?
#
loop_
_entity_poly.entity_id
_entity_poly.type
_entity_poly.pdbx_seq_one_letter_code
_entity_poly.pdbx_strand_id
1 'polypeptide(L)'
;RKPCMVIYEMNHDVEGRCPLLVGKGITFDTGGISLKPGANMDEMKYDMGGSATVFGTMQALAATGYEGKVVAITCMAENMPAANAQRPGDVITTLSGKTIEVLNTDAEGRLVLSDGLWKAGEFDPEFIIDFATL
;
A
#
# COMPACT_ATOMS: atom_id res chain seq x y z
N ARG A 1 1.68 -0.43 15.40
CA ARG A 1 1.80 -1.90 15.14
C ARG A 1 2.98 -2.15 14.19
N LYS A 2 3.51 -3.38 14.08
CA LYS A 2 4.56 -3.66 13.06
C LYS A 2 3.94 -3.61 11.66
N PRO A 3 4.57 -2.92 10.69
CA PRO A 3 4.09 -2.93 9.31
C PRO A 3 4.32 -4.28 8.65
N CYS A 4 3.56 -4.58 7.59
CA CYS A 4 3.79 -5.74 6.74
C CYS A 4 3.41 -5.45 5.29
N MET A 5 4.08 -6.13 4.36
CA MET A 5 3.67 -6.21 2.97
C MET A 5 3.11 -7.61 2.74
N VAL A 6 1.86 -7.70 2.29
CA VAL A 6 1.23 -8.99 1.98
C VAL A 6 1.19 -9.14 0.48
N ILE A 7 1.65 -10.29 -0.01
CA ILE A 7 1.67 -10.65 -1.43
C ILE A 7 0.71 -11.82 -1.60
N TYR A 8 -0.25 -11.68 -2.51
CA TYR A 8 -1.20 -12.72 -2.91
C TYR A 8 -0.85 -13.16 -4.32
N GLU A 9 -0.79 -14.46 -4.55
CA GLU A 9 -0.55 -15.05 -5.87
C GLU A 9 -1.68 -16.02 -6.19
N MET A 10 -2.42 -15.74 -7.26
CA MET A 10 -3.48 -16.59 -7.78
C MET A 10 -3.01 -17.25 -9.07
N ASN A 11 -3.22 -18.56 -9.18
CA ASN A 11 -2.85 -19.38 -10.35
C ASN A 11 -1.38 -19.18 -10.76
N HIS A 12 -0.47 -19.27 -9.78
CA HIS A 12 0.97 -18.99 -9.94
C HIS A 12 1.69 -19.92 -10.93
N ASP A 13 1.10 -21.09 -11.18
CA ASP A 13 1.52 -22.11 -12.13
C ASP A 13 1.24 -21.74 -13.59
N VAL A 14 0.33 -20.78 -13.84
CA VAL A 14 0.11 -20.23 -15.18
C VAL A 14 1.31 -19.37 -15.58
N GLU A 15 1.88 -19.65 -16.75
CA GLU A 15 3.04 -18.93 -17.27
C GLU A 15 2.65 -17.58 -17.91
N GLY A 16 3.62 -16.67 -17.99
CA GLY A 16 3.47 -15.37 -18.63
C GLY A 16 3.25 -14.19 -17.67
N ARG A 17 3.19 -13.00 -18.26
CA ARG A 17 2.89 -11.73 -17.58
C ARG A 17 1.42 -11.73 -17.14
N CYS A 18 1.11 -11.01 -16.07
CA CYS A 18 -0.23 -10.96 -15.51
C CYS A 18 -0.58 -9.58 -14.93
N PRO A 19 -1.87 -9.28 -14.71
CA PRO A 19 -2.28 -8.10 -13.96
C PRO A 19 -1.72 -8.12 -12.54
N LEU A 20 -1.30 -6.95 -12.04
CA LEU A 20 -0.87 -6.79 -10.66
C LEU A 20 -1.63 -5.66 -9.96
N LEU A 21 -2.22 -5.96 -8.80
CA LEU A 21 -3.00 -5.00 -8.02
C LEU A 21 -2.20 -4.53 -6.79
N VAL A 22 -2.15 -3.23 -6.52
CA VAL A 22 -1.42 -2.69 -5.36
C VAL A 22 -2.35 -1.84 -4.49
N GLY A 23 -2.37 -2.05 -3.18
CA GLY A 23 -3.26 -1.33 -2.27
C GLY A 23 -2.50 -0.51 -1.22
N LYS A 24 -2.90 0.75 -1.02
CA LYS A 24 -2.56 1.52 0.20
C LYS A 24 -3.26 0.86 1.39
N GLY A 25 -2.52 0.53 2.43
CA GLY A 25 -2.99 -0.25 3.58
C GLY A 25 -2.75 0.44 4.92
N ILE A 26 -2.91 1.77 4.98
CA ILE A 26 -2.76 2.49 6.24
C ILE A 26 -4.00 2.23 7.11
N THR A 27 -3.84 1.33 8.07
CA THR A 27 -4.94 0.82 8.91
C THR A 27 -5.51 1.86 9.88
N PHE A 28 -4.74 2.90 10.18
CA PHE A 28 -5.20 4.13 10.81
C PHE A 28 -4.20 5.25 10.51
N ASP A 29 -4.71 6.42 10.13
CA ASP A 29 -3.90 7.57 9.75
C ASP A 29 -4.17 8.79 10.64
N THR A 30 -3.24 9.08 11.54
CA THR A 30 -3.26 10.32 12.34
C THR A 30 -2.59 11.49 11.63
N GLY A 31 -1.87 11.24 10.53
CA GLY A 31 -0.93 12.15 9.89
C GLY A 31 0.47 12.16 10.48
N GLY A 32 0.74 11.39 11.54
CA GLY A 32 2.05 11.32 12.17
C GLY A 32 2.40 12.61 12.92
N ILE A 33 3.61 13.14 12.74
CA ILE A 33 4.04 14.42 13.34
C ILE A 33 3.26 15.60 12.75
N SER A 34 2.93 15.55 11.47
CA SER A 34 1.99 16.43 10.78
C SER A 34 0.53 16.06 11.14
N LEU A 35 0.21 16.09 12.43
CA LEU A 35 -1.03 15.58 13.02
C LEU A 35 -2.28 16.22 12.41
N LYS A 36 -3.23 15.39 11.97
CA LYS A 36 -4.56 15.82 11.51
C LYS A 36 -5.35 16.48 12.66
N PRO A 37 -6.28 17.41 12.36
CA PRO A 37 -7.26 17.89 13.33
C PRO A 37 -8.13 16.74 13.88
N GLY A 38 -8.67 16.91 15.09
CA GLY A 38 -9.46 15.85 15.73
C GLY A 38 -10.82 15.55 15.06
N ALA A 39 -11.38 16.50 14.31
CA ALA A 39 -12.66 16.28 13.63
C ALA A 39 -12.52 15.19 12.54
N ASN A 40 -13.40 14.19 12.59
CA ASN A 40 -13.46 13.05 11.66
C ASN A 40 -12.18 12.19 11.58
N MET A 41 -11.26 12.30 12.54
CA MET A 41 -10.07 11.45 12.57
C MET A 41 -10.43 9.95 12.71
N ASP A 42 -11.59 9.63 13.28
CA ASP A 42 -12.10 8.26 13.37
C ASP A 42 -12.41 7.63 12.00
N GLU A 43 -12.67 8.44 10.97
CA GLU A 43 -12.84 7.98 9.59
C GLU A 43 -11.53 7.51 8.96
N MET A 44 -10.37 7.88 9.53
CA MET A 44 -9.06 7.44 9.02
C MET A 44 -8.80 5.95 9.25
N LYS A 45 -9.71 5.22 9.90
CA LYS A 45 -9.78 3.75 9.83
C LYS A 45 -10.05 3.23 8.41
N TYR A 46 -10.64 4.06 7.54
CA TYR A 46 -10.92 3.73 6.14
C TYR A 46 -9.71 3.96 5.23
N ASP A 47 -8.58 4.45 5.75
CA ASP A 47 -7.39 4.78 4.96
C ASP A 47 -6.61 3.55 4.43
N MET A 48 -7.12 2.36 4.78
CA MET A 48 -6.75 1.06 4.21
C MET A 48 -7.70 0.60 3.10
N GLY A 49 -8.61 1.47 2.63
CA GLY A 49 -9.64 1.15 1.65
C GLY A 49 -9.08 0.66 0.31
N GLY A 50 -7.88 1.12 -0.07
CA GLY A 50 -7.14 0.60 -1.21
C GLY A 50 -6.83 -0.90 -1.07
N SER A 51 -6.21 -1.27 0.04
CA SER A 51 -5.91 -2.68 0.35
C SER A 51 -7.15 -3.53 0.57
N ALA A 52 -8.23 -2.96 1.15
CA ALA A 52 -9.51 -3.63 1.26
C ALA A 52 -10.10 -3.97 -0.12
N THR A 53 -10.00 -3.03 -1.07
CA THR A 53 -10.44 -3.22 -2.45
C THR A 53 -9.64 -4.30 -3.16
N VAL A 54 -8.31 -4.29 -2.99
CA VAL A 54 -7.41 -5.34 -3.52
C VAL A 54 -7.79 -6.71 -2.96
N PHE A 55 -7.92 -6.85 -1.65
CA PHE A 55 -8.31 -8.11 -1.01
C PHE A 55 -9.69 -8.59 -1.49
N GLY A 56 -10.68 -7.70 -1.53
CA GLY A 56 -12.02 -8.00 -2.02
C GLY A 56 -12.03 -8.43 -3.49
N THR A 57 -11.17 -7.86 -4.32
CA THR A 57 -11.01 -8.22 -5.73
C THR A 57 -10.43 -9.63 -5.86
N MET A 58 -9.36 -9.94 -5.13
CA MET A 58 -8.77 -11.29 -5.11
C MET A 58 -9.77 -12.34 -4.62
N GLN A 59 -10.56 -12.01 -3.57
CA GLN A 59 -11.63 -12.88 -3.08
C GLN A 59 -12.72 -13.10 -4.14
N ALA A 60 -13.14 -12.06 -4.85
CA ALA A 60 -14.15 -12.16 -5.90
C ALA A 60 -13.68 -13.03 -7.08
N LEU A 61 -12.43 -12.85 -7.54
CA LEU A 61 -11.84 -13.68 -8.60
C LEU A 61 -11.77 -15.16 -8.20
N ALA A 62 -11.38 -15.44 -6.96
CA ALA A 62 -11.37 -16.82 -6.44
C ALA A 62 -12.78 -17.41 -6.40
N ALA A 63 -13.78 -16.63 -5.97
CA ALA A 63 -15.16 -17.07 -5.86
C ALA A 63 -15.83 -17.35 -7.21
N THR A 64 -15.41 -16.68 -8.29
CA THR A 64 -15.92 -16.92 -9.64
C THR A 64 -15.21 -18.04 -10.38
N GLY A 65 -14.16 -18.64 -9.80
CA GLY A 65 -13.36 -19.67 -10.45
C GLY A 65 -12.49 -19.11 -11.58
N TYR A 66 -12.00 -17.88 -11.45
CA TYR A 66 -11.10 -17.28 -12.44
C TYR A 66 -9.81 -18.11 -12.60
N GLU A 67 -9.50 -18.51 -13.82
CA GLU A 67 -8.36 -19.40 -14.14
C GLU A 67 -7.08 -18.65 -14.53
N GLY A 68 -7.15 -17.32 -14.71
CA GLY A 68 -5.99 -16.51 -15.08
C GLY A 68 -5.07 -16.20 -13.89
N LYS A 69 -3.80 -15.92 -14.17
CA LYS A 69 -2.83 -15.48 -13.17
C LYS A 69 -3.13 -14.06 -12.72
N VAL A 70 -3.08 -13.80 -11.41
CA VAL A 70 -3.13 -12.44 -10.85
C VAL A 70 -2.23 -12.39 -9.62
N VAL A 71 -1.43 -11.33 -9.51
CA VAL A 71 -0.65 -11.03 -8.30
C VAL A 71 -1.23 -9.79 -7.63
N ALA A 72 -1.23 -9.73 -6.31
CA ALA A 72 -1.64 -8.55 -5.58
C ALA A 72 -0.74 -8.25 -4.40
N ILE A 73 -0.55 -6.97 -4.10
CA ILE A 73 0.28 -6.48 -2.99
C ILE A 73 -0.54 -5.51 -2.14
N THR A 74 -0.54 -5.70 -0.83
CA THR A 74 -1.10 -4.71 0.11
C THR A 74 -0.01 -4.18 1.04
N CYS A 75 0.15 -2.87 1.10
CA CYS A 75 1.19 -2.19 1.88
C CYS A 75 0.62 -1.73 3.24
N MET A 76 0.76 -2.56 4.27
CA MET A 76 0.04 -2.40 5.54
C MET A 76 0.90 -1.73 6.62
N ALA A 77 0.38 -0.64 7.20
CA ALA A 77 1.01 0.05 8.33
C ALA A 77 -0.02 0.86 9.15
N GLU A 78 0.42 1.53 10.21
CA GLU A 78 -0.31 2.64 10.85
C GLU A 78 0.57 3.88 10.72
N ASN A 79 -0.04 5.06 10.53
CA ASN A 79 0.65 6.34 10.59
C ASN A 79 0.33 7.04 11.91
N MET A 80 1.29 7.11 12.82
CA MET A 80 1.10 7.51 14.21
C MET A 80 2.20 8.48 14.67
N PRO A 81 1.88 9.54 15.45
CA PRO A 81 2.89 10.29 16.17
C PRO A 81 3.51 9.40 17.25
N ALA A 82 4.83 9.46 17.36
CA ALA A 82 5.60 8.79 18.40
C ALA A 82 6.95 9.49 18.55
N ALA A 83 7.66 9.22 19.65
CA ALA A 83 9.01 9.75 19.86
C ALA A 83 10.01 9.30 18.77
N ASN A 84 9.72 8.21 18.07
CA ASN A 84 10.49 7.66 16.97
C ASN A 84 9.76 7.75 15.62
N ALA A 85 8.73 8.59 15.51
CA ALA A 85 8.03 8.80 14.25
C ALA A 85 8.92 9.52 13.24
N GLN A 86 8.64 9.28 11.96
CA GLN A 86 9.18 10.07 10.86
C GLN A 86 8.82 11.55 11.05
N ARG A 87 9.71 12.45 10.63
CA ARG A 87 9.58 13.90 10.85
C ARG A 87 9.56 14.65 9.53
N PRO A 88 8.90 15.81 9.47
CA PRO A 88 9.13 16.78 8.40
C PRO A 88 10.62 17.11 8.25
N GLY A 89 11.15 17.04 7.03
CA GLY A 89 12.56 17.22 6.69
C GLY A 89 13.41 15.94 6.70
N ASP A 90 12.88 14.79 7.15
CA ASP A 90 13.60 13.53 7.01
C ASP A 90 13.75 13.16 5.52
N VAL A 91 14.93 12.66 5.15
CA VAL A 91 15.20 12.11 3.81
C VAL A 91 15.30 10.59 3.94
N ILE A 92 14.36 9.88 3.32
CA ILE A 92 14.29 8.42 3.37
C ILE A 92 14.76 7.80 2.05
N THR A 93 15.35 6.62 2.13
CA THR A 93 15.70 5.81 0.96
C THR A 93 14.60 4.80 0.69
N THR A 94 14.06 4.80 -0.52
CA THR A 94 13.02 3.86 -0.98
C THR A 94 13.62 2.55 -1.46
N LEU A 95 12.78 1.54 -1.67
CA LEU A 95 13.17 0.25 -2.26
C LEU A 95 13.80 0.40 -3.65
N SER A 96 13.40 1.44 -4.40
CA SER A 96 13.99 1.76 -5.71
C SER A 96 15.42 2.31 -5.65
N GLY A 97 15.94 2.59 -4.45
CA GLY A 97 17.21 3.27 -4.22
C GLY A 97 17.16 4.78 -4.35
N LYS A 98 16.05 5.36 -4.83
CA LYS A 98 15.82 6.81 -4.81
C LYS A 98 15.54 7.31 -3.40
N THR A 99 15.88 8.56 -3.14
CA THR A 99 15.56 9.24 -1.89
C THR A 99 14.33 10.13 -2.02
N ILE A 100 13.59 10.31 -0.92
CA ILE A 100 12.43 11.21 -0.81
C ILE A 100 12.64 12.10 0.41
N GLU A 101 12.58 13.42 0.22
CA GLU A 101 12.44 14.38 1.31
C GLU A 101 10.96 14.46 1.74
N VAL A 102 10.71 14.22 3.03
CA VAL A 102 9.35 14.19 3.57
C VAL A 102 9.04 15.52 4.22
N LEU A 103 8.35 16.39 3.49
CA LEU A 103 7.94 17.71 4.01
C LEU A 103 6.68 17.64 4.89
N ASN A 104 5.86 16.61 4.73
CA ASN A 104 4.62 16.41 5.46
C ASN A 104 4.42 14.91 5.69
N THR A 105 4.27 14.48 6.96
CA THR A 105 4.11 13.06 7.32
C THR A 105 2.69 12.54 7.12
N ASP A 106 1.75 13.43 6.78
CA ASP A 106 0.37 13.13 6.36
C ASP A 106 0.26 12.82 4.86
N ALA A 107 1.41 12.79 4.17
CA ALA A 107 1.53 12.32 2.79
C ALA A 107 2.20 10.94 2.74
N GLU A 108 1.92 10.08 3.70
CA GLU A 108 2.54 8.75 3.87
C GLU A 108 2.07 7.72 2.84
N GLY A 109 0.83 7.83 2.35
CA GLY A 109 0.23 6.85 1.44
C GLY A 109 1.08 6.62 0.19
N ARG A 110 1.62 7.69 -0.39
CA ARG A 110 2.52 7.61 -1.55
C ARG A 110 3.90 7.00 -1.22
N LEU A 111 4.35 7.08 0.04
CA LEU A 111 5.62 6.49 0.48
C LEU A 111 5.48 4.96 0.56
N VAL A 112 4.39 4.46 1.14
CA VAL A 112 4.13 3.01 1.18
C VAL A 112 3.83 2.45 -0.21
N LEU A 113 3.16 3.23 -1.07
CA LEU A 113 2.92 2.84 -2.46
C LEU A 113 4.18 2.89 -3.32
N SER A 114 5.14 3.80 -3.09
CA SER A 114 6.36 3.82 -3.90
C SER A 114 7.12 2.50 -3.79
N ASP A 115 7.22 1.94 -2.58
CA ASP A 115 7.85 0.64 -2.36
C ASP A 115 6.97 -0.52 -2.85
N GLY A 116 5.65 -0.44 -2.69
CA GLY A 116 4.71 -1.43 -3.20
C GLY A 116 4.71 -1.54 -4.73
N LEU A 117 4.71 -0.41 -5.43
CA LEU A 117 4.76 -0.32 -6.89
C LEU A 117 6.13 -0.76 -7.42
N TRP A 118 7.22 -0.42 -6.73
CA TRP A 118 8.53 -0.94 -7.09
C TRP A 118 8.57 -2.47 -6.95
N LYS A 119 8.07 -2.99 -5.82
CA LYS A 119 7.99 -4.43 -5.59
C LYS A 119 7.13 -5.14 -6.63
N ALA A 120 6.00 -4.53 -7.03
CA ALA A 120 5.16 -5.03 -8.10
C ALA A 120 5.91 -5.17 -9.44
N GLY A 121 6.77 -4.20 -9.76
CA GLY A 121 7.59 -4.25 -10.98
C GLY A 121 8.54 -5.45 -11.06
N GLU A 122 8.95 -6.03 -9.91
CA GLU A 122 9.82 -7.21 -9.86
C GLU A 122 9.12 -8.50 -10.35
N PHE A 123 7.79 -8.50 -10.48
CA PHE A 123 6.99 -9.63 -10.97
C PHE A 123 6.81 -9.65 -12.50
N ASP A 124 7.42 -8.72 -13.24
CA ASP A 124 7.21 -8.52 -14.68
C ASP A 124 5.70 -8.45 -15.06
N PRO A 125 4.92 -7.55 -14.43
CA PRO A 125 3.47 -7.50 -14.62
C PRO A 125 3.11 -7.03 -16.02
N GLU A 126 1.96 -7.46 -16.55
CA GLU A 126 1.41 -6.96 -17.83
C GLU A 126 1.05 -5.46 -17.70
N PHE A 127 0.34 -5.15 -16.62
CA PHE A 127 0.01 -3.81 -16.17
C PHE A 127 -0.17 -3.82 -14.65
N ILE A 128 -0.06 -2.64 -14.03
CA ILE A 128 -0.27 -2.45 -12.59
C ILE A 128 -1.47 -1.53 -12.39
N ILE A 129 -2.33 -1.85 -11.43
CA ILE A 129 -3.42 -0.98 -10.96
C ILE A 129 -3.23 -0.77 -9.46
N ASP A 130 -3.07 0.49 -9.04
CA ASP A 130 -3.07 0.85 -7.62
C ASP A 130 -4.42 1.41 -7.15
N PHE A 131 -4.74 1.15 -5.89
CA PHE A 131 -5.93 1.65 -5.21
C PHE A 131 -5.51 2.34 -3.91
N ALA A 132 -5.97 3.58 -3.72
CA ALA A 132 -5.64 4.36 -2.55
C ALA A 132 -6.69 5.42 -2.20
N THR A 133 -6.88 5.60 -0.91
CA THR A 133 -7.35 6.85 -0.31
C THR A 133 -6.11 7.75 -0.14
N LEU A 134 -5.75 8.50 -1.18
CA LEU A 134 -4.40 9.08 -1.32
C LEU A 134 -4.24 10.51 -0.79
#